data_AF-A0A6A4FTA8-F1
#
_entry.id   AF-A0A6A4FTA8-F1
#
_cell.length_a   1.000
_cell.length_b   1.000
_cell.length_c   1.000
_cell.angle_alpha   90.00
_cell.angle_beta   90.00
_cell.angle_gamma   90.00
#
_symmetry.space_group_name_H-M   'P 1'
#
loop_
_entity.id
_entity.type
_entity.pdbx_description
1 polymer ?
#
loop_
_entity_poly.entity_id
_entity_poly.type
_entity_poly.pdbx_seq_one_letter_code
_entity_poly.pdbx_strand_id
1 'polypeptide(L)'
;MAPSSVKRSLLAFLVAVIVAIACMLVLAVQVPSVAAAHAHSHDFKRFGIGEVVDEDADEDEEDDDWDFMDDDAILGLSERRNAATRVDSEVSNELCVDSLPVERVDDDYCDCEDGSDEPNTSACSHVLLSSARPPFGRQFSCKADDKLVSLAAVDDGVCDCCDGSDEKGGLCAYTCRTQWQERLERLRERLEVVNRGQSTRKRYLAHAVDTVKQLNEDFERLAQSYEAGQRAFEDLQRRAQHDPELRGHLEQSYSVLRRVQYVMYVQNRVVDPSTFSDAAWKPAFAELVGKCFSYTVDEKELKGGTPNVIPRKYEMVLCPFQNVSQAEPSYPQWTRAERQTKVGVTAADENEEEEEVPRPIGLGIWNEWLDSTGLARVQDYNHGEPCANGQERQTRVELSCGATNRVVAVEEREMCEYEIRFETPAACETREEEALLNEITQIQQFPRQQDQGDGRSEGHEEL
;
A
#
# COMPACT_ATOMS: atom_id res chain seq x y z
N MET A 1 -76.52 -26.39 33.37
CA MET A 1 -75.75 -25.19 33.80
C MET A 1 -74.52 -25.66 34.56
N ALA A 2 -73.36 -25.71 33.92
CA ALA A 2 -72.10 -26.10 34.57
C ALA A 2 -71.53 -24.91 35.36
N PRO A 3 -70.91 -25.13 36.54
CA PRO A 3 -70.54 -24.07 37.47
C PRO A 3 -69.47 -23.13 36.88
N SER A 4 -69.65 -21.84 37.12
CA SER A 4 -68.85 -20.71 36.62
C SER A 4 -67.34 -20.79 36.94
N SER A 5 -66.96 -21.63 37.91
CA SER A 5 -65.57 -21.89 38.29
C SER A 5 -64.79 -22.69 37.24
N VAL A 6 -65.42 -23.67 36.60
CA VAL A 6 -64.79 -24.52 35.59
C VAL A 6 -64.52 -23.73 34.30
N LYS A 7 -65.40 -22.77 33.96
CA LYS A 7 -65.23 -21.91 32.79
C LYS A 7 -64.05 -20.95 32.92
N ARG A 8 -63.78 -20.42 34.12
CA ARG A 8 -62.63 -19.53 34.35
C ARG A 8 -61.30 -20.28 34.33
N SER A 9 -61.28 -21.51 34.86
CA SER A 9 -60.09 -22.37 34.81
C SER A 9 -59.75 -22.83 33.39
N LEU A 10 -60.75 -23.20 32.59
CA LEU A 10 -60.56 -23.54 31.18
C LEU A 10 -60.08 -22.36 30.34
N LEU A 11 -60.56 -21.14 30.63
CA LEU A 11 -60.15 -19.93 29.90
C LEU A 11 -58.71 -19.54 30.24
N ALA A 12 -58.30 -19.68 31.51
CA ALA A 12 -56.91 -19.47 31.90
C ALA A 12 -55.96 -20.51 31.27
N PHE A 13 -56.40 -21.77 31.19
CA PHE A 13 -55.62 -22.84 30.56
C PHE A 13 -55.48 -22.63 29.03
N LEU A 14 -56.57 -22.21 28.37
CA LEU A 14 -56.56 -21.87 26.94
C LEU A 14 -55.64 -20.68 26.64
N VAL A 15 -55.64 -19.64 27.48
CA VAL A 15 -54.73 -18.49 27.31
C VAL A 15 -53.27 -18.92 27.50
N ALA A 16 -52.97 -19.75 28.50
CA ALA A 16 -51.61 -20.26 28.71
C ALA A 16 -51.11 -21.13 27.53
N VAL A 17 -51.98 -21.97 26.97
CA VAL A 17 -51.66 -22.79 25.79
C VAL A 17 -51.45 -21.93 24.54
N ILE A 18 -52.26 -20.88 24.34
CA ILE A 18 -52.09 -19.96 23.22
C ILE A 18 -50.78 -19.17 23.33
N VAL A 19 -50.41 -18.73 24.54
CA VAL A 19 -49.12 -18.04 24.77
C VAL A 19 -47.93 -18.98 24.56
N ALA A 20 -48.03 -20.25 24.97
CA ALA A 20 -46.99 -21.24 24.74
C ALA A 20 -46.82 -21.58 23.25
N ILE A 21 -47.92 -21.72 22.51
CA ILE A 21 -47.90 -21.96 21.06
C ILE A 21 -47.34 -20.73 20.32
N ALA A 22 -47.69 -19.51 20.74
CA ALA A 22 -47.13 -18.29 20.18
C ALA A 22 -45.61 -18.18 20.43
N CYS A 23 -45.13 -18.52 21.62
CA CYS A 23 -43.68 -18.55 21.90
C CYS A 23 -42.94 -19.60 21.06
N MET A 24 -43.54 -20.78 20.85
CA MET A 24 -42.93 -21.84 20.02
C MET A 24 -42.89 -21.45 18.54
N LEU A 25 -43.88 -20.71 18.04
CA LEU A 25 -43.90 -20.20 16.66
C LEU A 25 -42.90 -19.06 16.43
N VAL A 26 -42.64 -18.22 17.44
CA VAL A 26 -41.62 -17.16 17.34
C VAL A 26 -40.20 -17.73 17.32
N LEU A 27 -39.95 -18.85 18.01
CA LEU A 27 -38.65 -19.55 17.98
C LEU A 27 -38.40 -20.32 16.67
N ALA A 28 -39.43 -20.58 15.85
CA ALA A 28 -39.30 -21.29 14.58
C ALA A 28 -38.99 -20.38 13.37
N VAL A 29 -39.00 -19.04 13.54
CA VAL A 29 -38.85 -18.08 12.42
C VAL A 29 -37.44 -17.47 12.32
N GLN A 30 -36.51 -17.80 13.22
CA GLN A 30 -35.12 -17.32 13.15
C GLN A 30 -34.09 -18.46 13.15
N VAL A 31 -34.17 -19.36 12.16
CA VAL A 31 -33.01 -20.18 11.77
C VAL A 31 -32.99 -20.32 10.24
N PRO A 32 -32.14 -19.59 9.49
CA PRO A 32 -31.76 -20.04 8.17
C PRO A 32 -30.87 -21.28 8.32
N SER A 33 -31.31 -22.38 7.71
CA SER A 33 -30.58 -23.64 7.59
C SER A 33 -29.23 -23.41 6.90
N VAL A 34 -28.13 -23.68 7.61
CA VAL A 34 -26.84 -23.98 6.99
C VAL A 34 -26.67 -25.48 7.05
N ALA A 35 -26.65 -26.12 5.88
CA ALA A 35 -26.34 -27.53 5.74
C ALA A 35 -24.91 -27.80 6.21
N ALA A 36 -24.76 -28.62 7.25
CA ALA A 36 -23.48 -29.15 7.68
C ALA A 36 -23.08 -30.31 6.77
N ALA A 37 -22.11 -30.08 5.88
CA ALA A 37 -21.39 -31.15 5.21
C ALA A 37 -20.56 -31.92 6.25
N HIS A 38 -20.61 -33.26 6.20
CA HIS A 38 -19.85 -34.15 7.06
C HIS A 38 -18.38 -34.16 6.64
N ALA A 39 -17.48 -33.67 7.49
CA ALA A 39 -16.04 -33.84 7.32
C ALA A 39 -15.63 -35.21 7.89
N HIS A 40 -15.25 -36.13 6.99
CA HIS A 40 -14.61 -37.39 7.32
C HIS A 40 -13.15 -37.12 7.73
N SER A 41 -12.81 -37.48 8.97
CA SER A 41 -11.43 -37.57 9.45
C SER A 41 -10.75 -38.80 8.87
N HIS A 42 -9.60 -38.64 8.21
CA HIS A 42 -8.67 -39.75 7.97
C HIS A 42 -7.19 -39.32 8.10
N ASP A 43 -6.53 -40.06 8.98
CA ASP A 43 -5.12 -40.45 9.03
C ASP A 43 -3.99 -39.41 9.18
N PHE A 44 -3.61 -39.21 10.44
CA PHE A 44 -2.29 -38.78 10.88
C PHE A 44 -1.36 -40.00 11.02
N LYS A 45 -0.42 -40.17 10.08
CA LYS A 45 0.66 -41.17 10.20
C LYS A 45 1.90 -40.57 10.87
N ARG A 46 1.94 -40.73 12.19
CA ARG A 46 3.04 -41.26 13.02
C ARG A 46 4.43 -41.33 12.33
N PHE A 47 5.37 -40.52 12.81
CA PHE A 47 6.76 -40.97 13.03
C PHE A 47 7.20 -40.48 14.40
N GLY A 48 7.67 -41.42 15.21
CA GLY A 48 8.00 -41.19 16.60
C GLY A 48 9.48 -41.40 16.88
N ILE A 49 9.88 -40.73 17.97
CA ILE A 49 10.84 -41.13 19.00
C ILE A 49 12.32 -41.13 18.63
N GLY A 50 13.05 -40.31 19.38
CA GLY A 50 14.49 -40.39 19.57
C GLY A 50 14.92 -39.43 20.69
N GLU A 51 14.51 -39.75 21.92
CA GLU A 51 15.02 -39.15 23.16
C GLU A 51 16.44 -39.68 23.40
N VAL A 52 17.43 -38.78 23.47
CA VAL A 52 18.75 -39.05 24.08
C VAL A 52 19.14 -37.82 24.87
N VAL A 53 19.22 -38.01 26.19
CA VAL A 53 19.88 -37.14 27.16
C VAL A 53 21.36 -37.45 27.10
N ASP A 54 22.22 -36.43 27.08
CA ASP A 54 23.48 -36.43 27.83
C ASP A 54 23.82 -34.98 28.20
N GLU A 55 24.09 -34.80 29.49
CA GLU A 55 24.77 -33.64 30.06
C GLU A 55 26.24 -33.69 29.62
N ASP A 56 26.84 -32.54 29.29
CA ASP A 56 28.18 -32.19 29.75
C ASP A 56 28.41 -30.69 29.49
N ALA A 57 28.85 -30.02 30.55
CA ALA A 57 29.41 -28.68 30.52
C ALA A 57 30.88 -28.80 30.13
N ASP A 58 31.37 -27.94 29.24
CA ASP A 58 32.74 -27.46 29.25
C ASP A 58 32.81 -26.10 28.52
N GLU A 59 33.46 -25.15 29.18
CA GLU A 59 33.95 -23.89 28.65
C GLU A 59 35.10 -24.18 27.68
N ASP A 60 35.18 -23.50 26.54
CA ASP A 60 36.44 -23.12 25.91
C ASP A 60 36.19 -21.97 24.91
N GLU A 61 36.88 -20.85 25.15
CA GLU A 61 37.16 -19.79 24.19
C GLU A 61 38.16 -20.31 23.14
N GLU A 62 37.94 -20.01 21.86
CA GLU A 62 38.94 -19.46 20.93
C GLU A 62 38.34 -19.39 19.52
N ASP A 63 38.35 -18.17 18.97
CA ASP A 63 38.68 -17.76 17.61
C ASP A 63 38.38 -18.70 16.43
N ASP A 64 37.57 -18.21 15.47
CA ASP A 64 37.90 -18.34 14.05
C ASP A 64 37.11 -17.32 13.19
N ASP A 65 37.84 -16.23 12.97
CA ASP A 65 37.85 -15.26 11.89
C ASP A 65 37.52 -15.84 10.49
N TRP A 66 36.44 -15.37 9.83
CA TRP A 66 36.29 -15.40 8.36
C TRP A 66 35.39 -14.26 7.88
N ASP A 67 35.97 -13.06 7.81
CA ASP A 67 35.49 -11.94 7.00
C ASP A 67 35.68 -12.24 5.50
N PHE A 68 34.60 -12.10 4.72
CA PHE A 68 34.66 -12.07 3.26
C PHE A 68 33.99 -10.81 2.72
N MET A 69 34.87 -9.84 2.41
CA MET A 69 34.75 -8.72 1.45
C MET A 69 34.00 -7.45 1.89
N ASP A 70 34.75 -6.56 2.54
CA ASP A 70 34.65 -5.10 2.37
C ASP A 70 35.53 -4.67 1.17
N ASP A 71 34.91 -4.07 0.15
CA ASP A 71 35.58 -3.48 -1.00
C ASP A 71 35.91 -2.01 -0.73
N ASP A 72 37.08 -1.76 -0.13
CA ASP A 72 37.65 -0.40 -0.01
C ASP A 72 39.15 -0.38 -0.39
N ALA A 73 39.51 -1.14 -1.43
CA ALA A 73 40.90 -1.30 -1.90
C ALA A 73 41.08 -1.14 -3.42
N ILE A 74 40.70 0.03 -3.96
CA ILE A 74 41.31 0.55 -5.20
C ILE A 74 41.67 2.01 -4.94
N LEU A 75 42.92 2.37 -5.26
CA LEU A 75 43.58 3.68 -5.06
C LEU A 75 44.37 3.84 -3.75
N GLY A 76 45.37 2.98 -3.58
CA GLY A 76 46.54 3.36 -2.81
C GLY A 76 47.30 4.50 -3.49
N LEU A 77 47.27 5.69 -2.88
CA LEU A 77 48.45 6.55 -2.77
C LEU A 77 48.46 7.24 -1.41
N SER A 78 49.48 6.90 -0.63
CA SER A 78 49.94 7.53 0.59
C SER A 78 50.41 8.98 0.35
N GLU A 79 50.08 9.91 1.24
CA GLU A 79 51.01 10.43 2.26
C GLU A 79 50.48 11.68 2.99
N ARG A 80 50.37 11.53 4.31
CA ARG A 80 50.88 12.41 5.38
C ARG A 80 50.53 13.91 5.41
N ARG A 81 49.95 14.24 6.58
CA ARG A 81 50.31 15.36 7.48
C ARG A 81 50.24 16.77 6.89
N ASN A 82 49.24 17.53 7.31
CA ASN A 82 49.39 18.41 8.48
C ASN A 82 48.07 19.13 8.76
N ALA A 83 47.69 19.12 10.04
CA ALA A 83 46.75 20.08 10.59
C ALA A 83 47.35 21.48 10.43
N ALA A 84 46.77 22.26 9.52
CA ALA A 84 46.97 23.69 9.45
C ALA A 84 45.61 24.32 9.24
N THR A 85 45.21 25.06 10.28
CA THR A 85 44.16 26.09 10.34
C THR A 85 43.85 26.67 8.95
N ARG A 86 42.63 26.43 8.43
CA ARG A 86 42.11 27.20 7.31
C ARG A 86 41.18 28.28 7.84
N VAL A 87 41.68 29.49 7.68
CA VAL A 87 40.94 30.74 7.62
C VAL A 87 39.79 30.56 6.63
N ASP A 88 38.58 30.97 7.02
CA ASP A 88 37.48 31.23 6.09
C ASP A 88 37.97 32.31 5.12
N SER A 89 38.44 31.89 3.96
CA SER A 89 38.56 32.73 2.79
C SER A 89 37.34 32.43 1.93
N GLU A 90 36.45 33.40 1.80
CA GLU A 90 35.46 33.48 0.74
C GLU A 90 36.17 33.27 -0.60
N VAL A 91 36.16 32.03 -1.09
CA VAL A 91 36.55 31.72 -2.46
C VAL A 91 35.33 32.04 -3.29
N SER A 92 35.43 33.09 -4.10
CA SER A 92 34.56 33.29 -5.25
C SER A 92 34.55 31.99 -6.06
N ASN A 93 33.40 31.33 -6.16
CA ASN A 93 33.17 30.28 -7.16
C ASN A 93 33.29 30.94 -8.54
N GLU A 94 34.50 31.10 -9.05
CA GLU A 94 34.73 31.30 -10.49
C GLU A 94 34.51 29.95 -11.15
N LEU A 95 33.47 29.87 -11.98
CA LEU A 95 33.16 28.66 -12.74
C LEU A 95 34.14 28.57 -13.92
N CYS A 96 34.52 27.37 -14.33
CA CYS A 96 35.47 27.19 -15.44
C CYS A 96 35.02 27.91 -16.73
N VAL A 97 33.70 27.97 -16.95
CA VAL A 97 33.05 28.69 -18.05
C VAL A 97 33.41 30.18 -18.13
N ASP A 98 33.69 30.84 -17.00
CA ASP A 98 34.05 32.27 -16.96
C ASP A 98 35.44 32.54 -17.59
N SER A 99 36.25 31.49 -17.74
CA SER A 99 37.60 31.56 -18.30
C SER A 99 37.70 31.06 -19.75
N LEU A 100 36.61 30.52 -20.30
CA LEU A 100 36.58 29.95 -21.65
C LEU A 100 36.17 30.99 -22.72
N PRO A 101 36.69 30.87 -23.95
CA PRO A 101 36.13 31.55 -25.10
C PRO A 101 34.69 31.09 -25.36
N VAL A 102 33.83 32.01 -25.80
CA VAL A 102 32.41 31.74 -26.13
C VAL A 102 32.23 30.63 -27.18
N GLU A 103 33.26 30.36 -27.98
CA GLU A 103 33.26 29.31 -29.03
C GLU A 103 33.37 27.88 -28.47
N ARG A 104 33.76 27.73 -27.20
CA ARG A 104 33.93 26.47 -26.46
C ARG A 104 32.85 26.28 -25.39
N VAL A 105 31.76 27.03 -25.52
CA VAL A 105 30.60 26.92 -24.64
C VAL A 105 29.49 26.37 -25.51
N ASP A 106 28.88 25.27 -25.07
CA ASP A 106 27.89 24.52 -25.85
C ASP A 106 28.42 24.00 -27.21
N ASP A 107 29.65 23.46 -27.28
CA ASP A 107 30.32 23.01 -28.51
C ASP A 107 30.39 21.49 -28.72
N ASP A 108 29.53 20.74 -28.01
CA ASP A 108 29.47 19.26 -27.99
C ASP A 108 30.80 18.63 -27.48
N TYR A 109 31.60 19.37 -26.70
CA TYR A 109 32.85 18.89 -26.15
C TYR A 109 33.09 19.37 -24.71
N CYS A 110 33.26 18.41 -23.80
CA CYS A 110 33.53 18.73 -22.40
C CYS A 110 34.99 19.16 -22.19
N ASP A 111 35.23 20.47 -22.20
CA ASP A 111 36.48 21.17 -21.93
C ASP A 111 36.73 21.39 -20.42
N CYS A 112 35.67 21.50 -19.60
CA CYS A 112 35.83 21.77 -18.17
C CYS A 112 35.72 20.55 -17.26
N GLU A 113 36.54 20.50 -16.21
CA GLU A 113 36.50 19.45 -15.18
C GLU A 113 35.27 19.51 -14.28
N ASP A 114 34.58 20.66 -14.21
CA ASP A 114 33.33 20.87 -13.47
C ASP A 114 32.07 20.67 -14.35
N GLY A 115 32.25 20.57 -15.67
CA GLY A 115 31.17 20.46 -16.66
C GLY A 115 30.34 21.74 -16.83
N SER A 116 30.89 22.90 -16.48
CA SER A 116 30.20 24.20 -16.55
C SER A 116 30.04 24.76 -17.97
N ASP A 117 30.77 24.20 -18.92
CA ASP A 117 30.92 24.61 -20.32
C ASP A 117 29.82 24.09 -21.24
N GLU A 118 29.11 23.03 -20.85
CA GLU A 118 28.08 22.38 -21.69
C GLU A 118 26.71 22.34 -21.00
N PRO A 119 26.10 23.50 -20.65
CA PRO A 119 24.76 23.55 -20.07
C PRO A 119 23.65 23.13 -21.04
N ASN A 120 23.85 23.25 -22.35
CA ASN A 120 22.84 22.97 -23.38
C ASN A 120 23.16 21.76 -24.26
N THR A 121 24.24 21.03 -24.01
CA THR A 121 24.55 19.77 -24.71
C THR A 121 24.74 18.61 -23.74
N SER A 122 24.84 17.39 -24.28
CA SER A 122 25.03 16.17 -23.49
C SER A 122 26.51 15.85 -23.19
N ALA A 123 27.46 16.65 -23.69
CA ALA A 123 28.87 16.32 -23.72
C ALA A 123 29.52 16.18 -22.32
N CYS A 124 29.08 16.97 -21.34
CA CYS A 124 29.57 16.88 -19.95
C CYS A 124 28.74 15.99 -19.01
N SER A 125 27.86 15.12 -19.55
CA SER A 125 26.97 14.26 -18.74
C SER A 125 27.70 13.38 -17.71
N HIS A 126 28.86 12.81 -18.05
CA HIS A 126 29.66 11.99 -17.13
C HIS A 126 30.17 12.79 -15.91
N VAL A 127 30.56 14.05 -16.11
CA VAL A 127 31.08 14.93 -15.07
C VAL A 127 29.96 15.40 -14.13
N LEU A 128 28.81 15.78 -14.71
CA LEU A 128 27.63 16.24 -13.97
C LEU A 128 26.99 15.14 -13.11
N LEU A 129 27.02 13.89 -13.58
CA LEU A 129 26.51 12.73 -12.85
C LEU A 129 27.46 12.28 -11.72
N SER A 130 28.77 12.37 -11.94
CA SER A 130 29.79 11.94 -10.97
C SER A 130 30.05 12.96 -9.86
N SER A 131 29.77 14.25 -10.12
CA SER A 131 30.03 15.33 -9.17
C SER A 131 28.98 15.38 -8.05
N ALA A 132 29.44 15.43 -6.79
CA ALA A 132 28.56 15.49 -5.61
C ALA A 132 27.79 16.83 -5.49
N ARG A 133 28.33 17.91 -6.06
CA ARG A 133 27.69 19.23 -6.16
C ARG A 133 28.00 19.83 -7.54
N PRO A 134 27.25 19.46 -8.59
CA PRO A 134 27.46 20.03 -9.90
C PRO A 134 27.07 21.52 -9.91
N PRO A 135 27.76 22.36 -10.69
CA PRO A 135 27.46 23.79 -10.81
C PRO A 135 26.13 24.06 -11.53
N PHE A 136 25.70 23.14 -12.41
CA PHE A 136 24.42 23.17 -13.10
C PHE A 136 23.59 21.90 -12.81
N GLY A 137 22.30 21.94 -13.19
CA GLY A 137 21.39 20.81 -13.02
C GLY A 137 21.86 19.59 -13.79
N ARG A 138 21.65 18.38 -13.24
CA ARG A 138 21.95 17.10 -13.92
C ARG A 138 21.00 16.77 -15.09
N GLN A 139 20.15 17.72 -15.46
CA GLN A 139 19.05 17.58 -16.41
C GLN A 139 18.96 18.86 -17.24
N PHE A 140 18.64 18.70 -18.52
CA PHE A 140 18.45 19.80 -19.46
C PHE A 140 17.07 20.42 -19.29
N SER A 141 16.98 21.75 -19.23
CA SER A 141 15.71 22.46 -19.12
C SER A 141 15.24 22.93 -20.49
N CYS A 142 14.04 22.52 -20.91
CA CYS A 142 13.45 23.02 -22.14
C CYS A 142 13.28 24.54 -22.08
N LYS A 143 13.54 25.26 -23.18
CA LYS A 143 13.50 26.74 -23.18
C LYS A 143 12.08 27.28 -22.99
N ALA A 144 11.07 26.61 -23.55
CA ALA A 144 9.68 27.02 -23.46
C ALA A 144 8.91 26.42 -22.26
N ASP A 145 9.40 25.37 -21.61
CA ASP A 145 8.64 24.60 -20.60
C ASP A 145 9.50 24.33 -19.36
N ASP A 146 8.87 24.07 -18.20
CA ASP A 146 9.57 23.63 -16.98
C ASP A 146 10.00 22.15 -17.02
N LYS A 147 9.81 21.48 -18.17
CA LYS A 147 10.18 20.09 -18.36
C LYS A 147 11.69 19.93 -18.31
N LEU A 148 12.14 19.10 -17.38
CA LEU A 148 13.52 18.66 -17.28
C LEU A 148 13.68 17.33 -18.01
N VAL A 149 14.64 17.28 -18.92
CA VAL A 149 14.95 16.13 -19.76
C VAL A 149 16.31 15.58 -19.35
N SER A 150 16.51 14.27 -19.51
CA SER A 150 17.81 13.66 -19.21
C SER A 150 18.85 14.17 -20.21
N LEU A 151 20.10 14.36 -19.79
CA LEU A 151 21.18 14.75 -20.72
C LEU A 151 21.35 13.74 -21.85
N ALA A 152 20.98 12.48 -21.65
CA ALA A 152 21.05 11.45 -22.70
C ALA A 152 20.01 11.62 -23.82
N ALA A 153 18.99 12.46 -23.62
CA ALA A 153 17.95 12.73 -24.62
C ALA A 153 18.24 13.98 -25.46
N VAL A 154 19.23 14.79 -25.07
CA VAL A 154 19.65 15.94 -25.87
C VAL A 154 20.36 15.47 -27.14
N ASP A 155 19.86 15.90 -28.31
CA ASP A 155 20.33 15.52 -29.65
C ASP A 155 20.28 13.99 -29.94
N ASP A 156 19.30 13.27 -29.38
CA ASP A 156 19.11 11.83 -29.61
C ASP A 156 18.21 11.49 -30.82
N GLY A 157 17.67 12.52 -31.49
CA GLY A 157 16.76 12.44 -32.63
C GLY A 157 15.29 12.29 -32.24
N VAL A 158 14.96 12.39 -30.94
CA VAL A 158 13.61 12.30 -30.40
C VAL A 158 13.20 13.64 -29.79
N CYS A 159 12.03 14.15 -30.19
CA CYS A 159 11.56 15.44 -29.70
C CYS A 159 10.98 15.33 -28.27
N ASP A 160 11.83 15.45 -27.25
CA ASP A 160 11.38 15.44 -25.86
C ASP A 160 10.89 16.81 -25.37
N CYS A 161 11.53 17.90 -25.80
CA CYS A 161 11.05 19.25 -25.53
C CYS A 161 9.93 19.68 -26.49
N CYS A 162 8.88 20.30 -25.96
CA CYS A 162 7.71 20.70 -26.74
C CYS A 162 8.00 21.77 -27.80
N ASP A 163 9.08 22.53 -27.63
CA ASP A 163 9.57 23.56 -28.53
C ASP A 163 10.68 23.06 -29.45
N GLY A 164 11.18 21.84 -29.22
CA GLY A 164 12.32 21.28 -29.95
C GLY A 164 13.66 21.84 -29.54
N SER A 165 13.78 22.50 -28.37
CA SER A 165 15.08 23.04 -27.89
C SER A 165 16.13 21.97 -27.58
N ASP A 166 15.69 20.72 -27.52
CA ASP A 166 16.49 19.53 -27.28
C ASP A 166 17.23 19.02 -28.52
N GLU A 167 16.83 19.49 -29.70
CA GLU A 167 17.28 18.97 -30.98
C GLU A 167 17.79 20.08 -31.89
N LYS A 168 18.71 19.72 -32.80
CA LYS A 168 19.16 20.62 -33.88
C LYS A 168 17.98 21.20 -34.65
N GLY A 169 18.06 22.50 -34.93
CA GLY A 169 16.95 23.29 -35.48
C GLY A 169 16.35 22.68 -36.77
N GLY A 170 15.03 22.47 -36.75
CA GLY A 170 14.24 22.02 -37.91
C GLY A 170 13.80 20.55 -37.89
N LEU A 171 14.25 19.75 -36.92
CA LEU A 171 13.79 18.36 -36.73
C LEU A 171 12.42 18.29 -36.04
N CYS A 172 12.19 19.14 -35.04
CA CYS A 172 10.99 19.08 -34.19
C CYS A 172 9.95 20.15 -34.54
N ALA A 173 8.68 19.75 -34.47
CA ALA A 173 7.55 20.66 -34.57
C ALA A 173 7.18 21.24 -33.20
N TYR A 174 6.87 22.54 -33.16
CA TYR A 174 6.42 23.19 -31.94
C TYR A 174 5.02 22.70 -31.54
N THR A 175 4.91 22.03 -30.39
CA THR A 175 3.66 21.46 -29.85
C THR A 175 3.33 21.95 -28.44
N CYS A 176 4.08 22.91 -27.88
CA CYS A 176 3.87 23.36 -26.49
C CYS A 176 2.44 23.82 -26.21
N ARG A 177 1.79 24.53 -27.16
CA ARG A 177 0.42 25.01 -26.97
C ARG A 177 -0.58 23.89 -26.66
N THR A 178 -0.49 22.75 -27.33
CA THR A 178 -1.40 21.61 -27.10
C THR A 178 -1.02 20.88 -25.81
N GLN A 179 0.28 20.66 -25.57
CA GLN A 179 0.76 20.00 -24.36
C GLN A 179 0.39 20.78 -23.07
N TRP A 180 0.51 22.10 -23.08
CA TRP A 180 0.08 22.94 -21.96
C TRP A 180 -1.43 22.89 -21.74
N GLN A 181 -2.24 22.86 -22.81
CA GLN A 181 -3.69 22.72 -22.68
C GLN A 181 -4.07 21.38 -22.03
N GLU A 182 -3.46 20.29 -22.46
CA GLU A 182 -3.68 18.96 -21.88
C GLU A 182 -3.19 18.87 -20.43
N ARG A 183 -2.03 19.45 -20.10
CA ARG A 183 -1.52 19.52 -18.72
C ARG A 183 -2.44 20.36 -17.83
N LEU A 184 -2.89 21.53 -18.30
CA LEU A 184 -3.84 22.38 -17.56
C LEU A 184 -5.17 21.67 -17.32
N GLU A 185 -5.68 20.93 -18.30
CA GLU A 185 -6.93 20.18 -18.15
C GLU A 185 -6.78 19.06 -17.11
N ARG A 186 -5.69 18.28 -17.16
CA ARG A 186 -5.38 17.26 -16.14
C ARG A 186 -5.28 17.85 -14.73
N LEU A 187 -4.61 19.00 -14.58
CA LEU A 187 -4.49 19.68 -13.28
C LEU A 187 -5.83 20.20 -12.78
N ARG A 188 -6.68 20.75 -13.66
CA ARG A 188 -8.03 21.20 -13.29
C ARG A 188 -8.93 20.04 -12.87
N GLU A 189 -8.88 18.93 -13.59
CA GLU A 189 -9.60 17.71 -13.22
C GLU A 189 -9.15 17.21 -11.84
N ARG A 190 -7.83 17.16 -11.60
CA ARG A 190 -7.28 16.80 -10.30
C ARG A 190 -7.72 17.75 -9.19
N LEU A 191 -7.70 19.07 -9.44
CA LEU A 191 -8.14 20.09 -8.49
C LEU A 191 -9.63 19.92 -8.13
N GLU A 192 -10.48 19.59 -9.11
CA GLU A 192 -11.89 19.31 -8.84
C GLU A 192 -12.07 18.08 -7.94
N VAL A 193 -11.31 17.01 -8.18
CA VAL A 193 -11.29 15.81 -7.34
C VAL A 193 -10.88 16.15 -5.90
N VAL A 194 -9.82 16.95 -5.74
CA VAL A 194 -9.34 17.42 -4.42
C VAL A 194 -10.39 18.26 -3.71
N ASN A 195 -11.04 19.21 -4.40
CA ASN A 195 -12.08 20.06 -3.83
C ASN A 195 -13.33 19.27 -3.37
N ARG A 196 -13.74 18.28 -4.17
CA ARG A 196 -14.81 17.33 -3.80
C ARG A 196 -14.38 16.47 -2.60
N GLY A 197 -13.14 16.00 -2.59
CA GLY A 197 -12.53 15.25 -1.50
C GLY A 197 -12.52 16.03 -0.19
N GLN A 198 -12.03 17.27 -0.21
CA GLN A 198 -12.02 18.17 0.96
C GLN A 198 -13.41 18.46 1.51
N SER A 199 -14.40 18.65 0.63
CA SER A 199 -15.79 18.85 1.05
C SER A 199 -16.32 17.63 1.81
N THR A 200 -15.99 16.43 1.32
CA THR A 200 -16.34 15.17 2.00
C THR A 200 -15.56 14.96 3.28
N ARG A 201 -14.27 15.34 3.31
CA ARG A 201 -13.43 15.29 4.51
C ARG A 201 -14.00 16.11 5.67
N LYS A 202 -14.51 17.31 5.40
CA LYS A 202 -15.15 18.15 6.42
C LYS A 202 -16.31 17.43 7.10
N ARG A 203 -17.09 16.67 6.33
CA ARG A 203 -18.15 15.80 6.87
C ARG A 203 -17.58 14.65 7.70
N TYR A 204 -16.51 14.00 7.26
CA TYR A 204 -15.86 12.94 8.04
C TYR A 204 -15.35 13.45 9.38
N LEU A 205 -14.71 14.62 9.41
CA LEU A 205 -14.24 15.24 10.65
C LEU A 205 -15.39 15.56 11.63
N ALA A 206 -16.56 15.95 11.11
CA ALA A 206 -17.73 16.22 11.95
C ALA A 206 -18.24 14.96 12.68
N HIS A 207 -18.18 13.78 12.04
CA HIS A 207 -18.61 12.51 12.61
C HIS A 207 -17.48 11.72 13.30
N ALA A 208 -16.22 12.09 13.06
CA ALA A 208 -15.05 11.35 13.51
C ALA A 208 -14.99 11.23 15.04
N VAL A 209 -15.23 12.32 15.76
CA VAL A 209 -15.14 12.33 17.23
C VAL A 209 -16.17 11.39 17.85
N ASP A 210 -17.39 11.41 17.35
CA ASP A 210 -18.46 10.51 17.80
C ASP A 210 -18.14 9.05 17.47
N THR A 211 -17.58 8.81 16.27
CA THR A 211 -17.20 7.47 15.82
C THR A 211 -16.09 6.88 16.67
N VAL A 212 -15.02 7.64 16.96
CA VAL A 212 -13.92 7.19 17.83
C VAL A 212 -14.45 6.88 19.24
N LYS A 213 -15.37 7.70 19.76
CA LYS A 213 -16.01 7.43 21.05
C LYS A 213 -16.81 6.12 21.02
N GLN A 214 -17.60 5.90 19.97
CA GLN A 214 -18.37 4.66 19.80
C GLN A 214 -17.46 3.42 19.71
N LEU A 215 -16.34 3.52 18.99
CA LEU A 215 -15.35 2.45 18.90
C LEU A 215 -14.77 2.07 20.27
N ASN A 216 -14.46 3.06 21.11
CA ASN A 216 -14.01 2.79 22.49
C ASN A 216 -15.09 2.11 23.32
N GLU A 217 -16.34 2.58 23.24
CA GLU A 217 -17.47 1.97 23.97
C GLU A 217 -17.77 0.54 23.48
N ASP A 218 -17.63 0.27 22.18
CA ASP A 218 -17.76 -1.07 21.59
C ASP A 218 -16.62 -1.99 22.06
N PHE A 219 -15.39 -1.49 22.12
CA PHE A 219 -14.24 -2.24 22.62
C PHE A 219 -14.37 -2.61 24.10
N GLU A 220 -14.80 -1.67 24.95
CA GLU A 220 -15.06 -1.95 26.37
C GLU A 220 -16.14 -3.04 26.55
N ARG A 221 -17.20 -2.99 25.73
CA ARG A 221 -18.24 -4.03 25.72
C ARG A 221 -17.69 -5.39 25.28
N LEU A 222 -16.86 -5.41 24.24
CA LEU A 222 -16.23 -6.63 23.76
C LEU A 222 -15.28 -7.21 24.82
N ALA A 223 -14.48 -6.39 25.49
CA ALA A 223 -13.58 -6.79 26.56
C ALA A 223 -14.33 -7.47 27.71
N GLN A 224 -15.45 -6.89 28.16
CA GLN A 224 -16.29 -7.50 29.20
C GLN A 224 -16.88 -8.85 28.76
N SER A 225 -17.30 -8.96 27.49
CA SER A 225 -17.82 -10.21 26.94
C SER A 225 -16.74 -11.29 26.83
N TYR A 226 -15.50 -10.90 26.50
CA TYR A 226 -14.35 -11.78 26.42
C TYR A 226 -13.97 -12.33 27.80
N GLU A 227 -13.90 -11.48 28.83
CA GLU A 227 -13.66 -11.92 30.20
C GLU A 227 -14.73 -12.89 30.70
N ALA A 228 -16.00 -12.62 30.41
CA ALA A 228 -17.10 -13.52 30.77
C ALA A 228 -16.98 -14.87 30.04
N GLY A 229 -16.62 -14.84 28.75
CA GLY A 229 -16.35 -16.02 27.94
C GLY A 229 -15.18 -16.85 28.47
N GLN A 230 -14.10 -16.19 28.92
CA GLN A 230 -12.94 -16.85 29.52
C GLN A 230 -13.31 -17.58 30.81
N ARG A 231 -14.05 -16.94 31.72
CA ARG A 231 -14.54 -17.58 32.96
C ARG A 231 -15.43 -18.79 32.65
N ALA A 232 -16.31 -18.67 31.66
CA ALA A 232 -17.16 -19.78 31.23
C ALA A 232 -16.36 -20.95 30.63
N PHE A 233 -15.28 -20.65 29.90
CA PHE A 233 -14.36 -21.66 29.37
C PHE A 233 -13.60 -22.40 30.48
N GLU A 234 -13.08 -21.68 31.47
CA GLU A 234 -12.42 -22.27 32.64
C GLU A 234 -13.36 -23.19 33.43
N ASP A 235 -14.63 -22.78 33.59
CA ASP A 235 -15.67 -23.61 34.20
C ASP A 235 -15.95 -24.89 33.40
N LEU A 236 -16.03 -24.78 32.07
CA LEU A 236 -16.24 -25.92 31.18
C LEU A 236 -15.04 -26.88 31.23
N GLN A 237 -13.82 -26.34 31.25
CA GLN A 237 -12.60 -27.12 31.36
C GLN A 237 -12.56 -27.95 32.65
N ARG A 238 -12.97 -27.37 33.79
CA ARG A 238 -13.08 -28.10 35.07
C ARG A 238 -14.11 -29.24 35.03
N ARG A 239 -15.24 -29.03 34.35
CA ARG A 239 -16.27 -30.07 34.17
C ARG A 239 -15.79 -31.18 33.22
N ALA A 240 -15.13 -30.81 32.13
CA ALA A 240 -14.59 -31.75 31.15
C ALA A 240 -13.47 -32.67 31.70
N GLN A 241 -12.80 -32.28 32.80
CA GLN A 241 -11.88 -33.18 33.52
C GLN A 241 -12.61 -34.38 34.15
N HIS A 242 -13.87 -34.21 34.54
CA HIS A 242 -14.67 -35.23 35.20
C HIS A 242 -15.60 -35.98 34.22
N ASP A 243 -15.93 -35.36 33.08
CA ASP A 243 -16.81 -35.91 32.07
C ASP A 243 -16.16 -35.86 30.66
N PRO A 244 -15.77 -37.02 30.09
CA PRO A 244 -15.13 -37.08 28.78
C PRO A 244 -16.08 -36.76 27.61
N GLU A 245 -17.40 -36.79 27.80
CA GLU A 245 -18.37 -36.44 26.74
C GLU A 245 -18.32 -34.93 26.39
N LEU A 246 -17.87 -34.10 27.33
CA LEU A 246 -17.76 -32.65 27.15
C LEU A 246 -16.56 -32.19 26.31
N ARG A 247 -15.69 -33.11 25.86
CA ARG A 247 -14.49 -32.76 25.07
C ARG A 247 -14.83 -32.04 23.76
N GLY A 248 -15.87 -32.48 23.05
CA GLY A 248 -16.30 -31.82 21.81
C GLY A 248 -16.79 -30.39 22.04
N HIS A 249 -17.50 -30.15 23.15
CA HIS A 249 -17.92 -28.81 23.54
C HIS A 249 -16.73 -27.93 23.95
N LEU A 250 -15.72 -28.51 24.58
CA LEU A 250 -14.49 -27.80 24.93
C LEU A 250 -13.76 -27.31 23.68
N GLU A 251 -13.57 -28.18 22.67
CA GLU A 251 -12.95 -27.79 21.39
C GLU A 251 -13.72 -26.68 20.68
N GLN A 252 -15.05 -26.78 20.63
CA GLN A 252 -15.90 -25.73 20.07
C GLN A 252 -15.75 -24.41 20.82
N SER A 253 -15.82 -24.44 22.16
CA SER A 253 -15.67 -23.24 22.99
C SER A 253 -14.28 -22.61 22.86
N TYR A 254 -13.23 -23.42 22.75
CA TYR A 254 -11.86 -22.97 22.50
C TYR A 254 -11.76 -22.27 21.14
N SER A 255 -12.35 -22.85 20.09
CA SER A 255 -12.36 -22.24 18.75
C SER A 255 -13.07 -20.87 18.73
N VAL A 256 -14.17 -20.74 19.48
CA VAL A 256 -14.90 -19.47 19.63
C VAL A 256 -14.07 -18.47 20.40
N LEU A 257 -13.49 -18.86 21.54
CA LEU A 257 -12.67 -17.98 22.36
C LEU A 257 -11.46 -17.44 21.58
N ARG A 258 -10.80 -18.30 20.79
CA ARG A 258 -9.68 -17.91 19.92
C ARG A 258 -10.08 -16.90 18.85
N ARG A 259 -11.27 -17.03 18.27
CA ARG A 259 -11.81 -16.04 17.32
C ARG A 259 -12.07 -14.69 17.99
N VAL A 260 -12.68 -14.69 19.18
CA VAL A 260 -12.91 -13.44 19.94
C VAL A 260 -11.59 -12.80 20.35
N GLN A 261 -10.60 -13.60 20.77
CA GLN A 261 -9.25 -13.13 21.10
C GLN A 261 -8.60 -12.42 19.91
N TYR A 262 -8.71 -12.97 18.71
CA TYR A 262 -8.22 -12.32 17.49
C TYR A 262 -8.92 -10.98 17.23
N VAL A 263 -10.26 -10.93 17.33
CA VAL A 263 -11.00 -9.67 17.14
C VAL A 263 -10.61 -8.63 18.19
N MET A 264 -10.41 -9.04 19.45
CA MET A 264 -9.92 -8.17 20.51
C MET A 264 -8.52 -7.63 20.21
N TYR A 265 -7.62 -8.46 19.70
CA TYR A 265 -6.26 -8.05 19.31
C TYR A 265 -6.29 -6.95 18.25
N VAL A 266 -7.11 -7.11 17.20
CA VAL A 266 -7.27 -6.11 16.14
C VAL A 266 -7.89 -4.83 16.70
N GLN A 267 -9.01 -4.93 17.43
CA GLN A 267 -9.72 -3.76 17.96
C GLN A 267 -8.91 -2.96 18.98
N ASN A 268 -8.06 -3.61 19.77
CA ASN A 268 -7.18 -2.93 20.72
C ASN A 268 -6.23 -1.94 20.01
N ARG A 269 -5.71 -2.32 18.84
CA ARG A 269 -4.85 -1.45 18.01
C ARG A 269 -5.62 -0.29 17.37
N VAL A 270 -6.88 -0.52 16.99
CA VAL A 270 -7.76 0.52 16.43
C VAL A 270 -8.09 1.59 17.47
N VAL A 271 -8.34 1.18 18.71
CA VAL A 271 -8.69 2.05 19.84
C VAL A 271 -7.49 2.78 20.44
N ASP A 272 -6.27 2.35 20.12
CA ASP A 272 -5.06 3.02 20.58
C ASP A 272 -5.08 4.52 20.24
N PRO A 273 -4.76 5.42 21.21
CA PRO A 273 -4.71 6.86 20.96
C PRO A 273 -3.83 7.25 19.76
N SER A 274 -2.79 6.48 19.48
CA SER A 274 -1.89 6.67 18.34
C SER A 274 -2.56 6.51 16.98
N THR A 275 -3.67 5.78 16.91
CA THR A 275 -4.38 5.54 15.65
C THR A 275 -5.16 6.77 15.21
N PHE A 276 -5.89 7.44 16.11
CA PHE A 276 -6.80 8.55 15.75
C PHE A 276 -6.60 9.87 16.51
N SER A 277 -6.00 9.87 17.70
CA SER A 277 -6.02 11.03 18.61
C SER A 277 -4.73 11.85 18.63
N ASP A 278 -3.59 11.26 18.27
CA ASP A 278 -2.28 11.90 18.39
C ASP A 278 -2.07 13.12 17.49
N ALA A 279 -2.77 13.20 16.36
CA ALA A 279 -2.59 14.28 15.38
C ALA A 279 -3.92 14.74 14.78
N ALA A 280 -4.05 16.05 14.54
CA ALA A 280 -5.28 16.68 14.06
C ALA A 280 -5.80 16.14 12.71
N TRP A 281 -4.94 15.52 11.91
CA TRP A 281 -5.31 14.96 10.60
C TRP A 281 -5.88 13.53 10.69
N LYS A 282 -5.58 12.77 11.75
CA LYS A 282 -5.93 11.35 11.90
C LYS A 282 -7.43 11.08 12.09
N PRO A 283 -8.23 11.90 12.81
CA PRO A 283 -9.66 11.61 13.04
C PRO A 283 -10.47 11.44 11.75
N ALA A 284 -10.09 12.11 10.66
CA ALA A 284 -10.79 12.00 9.37
C ALA A 284 -10.87 10.57 8.82
N PHE A 285 -9.96 9.69 9.24
CA PHE A 285 -9.89 8.30 8.79
C PHE A 285 -10.78 7.34 9.60
N ALA A 286 -11.34 7.77 10.74
CA ALA A 286 -12.19 6.91 11.58
C ALA A 286 -13.42 6.37 10.84
N GLU A 287 -13.94 7.13 9.87
CA GLU A 287 -15.08 6.73 9.02
C GLU A 287 -14.76 5.54 8.08
N LEU A 288 -13.48 5.19 7.90
CA LEU A 288 -13.07 4.03 7.11
C LEU A 288 -13.13 2.72 7.90
N VAL A 289 -13.13 2.79 9.23
CA VAL A 289 -13.17 1.62 10.10
C VAL A 289 -14.46 0.83 9.83
N GLY A 290 -14.33 -0.47 9.57
CA GLY A 290 -15.46 -1.37 9.31
C GLY A 290 -15.97 -1.37 7.87
N LYS A 291 -15.35 -0.60 6.96
CA LYS A 291 -15.60 -0.69 5.51
C LYS A 291 -14.50 -1.52 4.86
N CYS A 292 -14.86 -2.37 3.91
CA CYS A 292 -13.91 -3.20 3.17
C CYS A 292 -14.03 -2.93 1.68
N PHE A 293 -12.87 -2.90 1.00
CA PHE A 293 -12.74 -2.58 -0.41
C PHE A 293 -12.04 -3.74 -1.12
N SER A 294 -12.74 -4.34 -2.08
CA SER A 294 -12.20 -5.39 -2.93
C SER A 294 -11.59 -4.80 -4.20
N TYR A 295 -10.43 -5.31 -4.61
CA TYR A 295 -9.74 -4.98 -5.85
C TYR A 295 -9.30 -6.26 -6.54
N THR A 296 -9.61 -6.39 -7.82
CA THR A 296 -9.18 -7.54 -8.62
C THR A 296 -7.92 -7.20 -9.37
N VAL A 297 -6.85 -7.97 -9.15
CA VAL A 297 -5.55 -7.80 -9.81
C VAL A 297 -5.13 -9.10 -10.49
N ASP A 298 -4.54 -8.97 -11.68
CA ASP A 298 -3.98 -10.11 -12.39
C ASP A 298 -2.58 -10.42 -11.85
N GLU A 299 -2.22 -11.71 -11.80
CA GLU A 299 -0.93 -12.19 -11.29
C GLU A 299 0.29 -11.53 -11.96
N LYS A 300 0.18 -11.27 -13.27
CA LYS A 300 1.25 -10.66 -14.06
C LYS A 300 1.46 -9.19 -13.73
N GLU A 301 0.38 -8.48 -13.39
CA GLU A 301 0.44 -7.09 -12.93
C GLU A 301 1.01 -7.04 -11.50
N LEU A 302 0.52 -7.92 -10.62
CA LEU A 302 0.92 -7.97 -9.22
C LEU A 302 2.42 -8.30 -9.03
N LYS A 303 2.92 -9.32 -9.74
CA LYS A 303 4.28 -9.88 -9.54
C LYS A 303 5.30 -9.43 -10.58
N GLY A 304 4.91 -8.61 -11.55
CA GLY A 304 5.78 -8.21 -12.66
C GLY A 304 6.13 -9.32 -13.66
N GLY A 305 5.46 -10.47 -13.60
CA GLY A 305 5.60 -11.57 -14.56
C GLY A 305 5.70 -12.95 -13.91
N THR A 306 5.00 -13.93 -14.47
CA THR A 306 5.00 -15.32 -13.97
C THR A 306 5.07 -16.34 -15.11
N PRO A 307 5.54 -17.58 -14.84
CA PRO A 307 5.61 -18.63 -15.86
C PRO A 307 4.24 -19.21 -16.26
N ASN A 308 3.15 -18.76 -15.62
CA ASN A 308 1.80 -19.21 -15.95
C ASN A 308 1.35 -18.64 -17.30
N VAL A 309 0.73 -19.49 -18.13
CA VAL A 309 0.25 -19.07 -19.44
C VAL A 309 -0.96 -18.16 -19.25
N ILE A 310 -1.96 -18.66 -18.52
CA ILE A 310 -3.12 -17.89 -18.09
C ILE A 310 -2.80 -17.24 -16.74
N PRO A 311 -2.84 -15.90 -16.63
CA PRO A 311 -2.59 -15.24 -15.35
C PRO A 311 -3.68 -15.62 -14.34
N ARG A 312 -3.26 -15.87 -13.09
CA ARG A 312 -4.22 -15.98 -11.99
C ARG A 312 -4.89 -14.65 -11.71
N LYS A 313 -6.12 -14.71 -11.20
CA LYS A 313 -6.87 -13.54 -10.74
C LYS A 313 -6.95 -13.56 -9.23
N TYR A 314 -6.43 -12.52 -8.61
CA TYR A 314 -6.46 -12.32 -7.18
C TYR A 314 -7.52 -11.28 -6.83
N GLU A 315 -8.33 -11.58 -5.82
CA GLU A 315 -9.20 -10.63 -5.17
C GLU A 315 -8.53 -10.18 -3.87
N MET A 316 -8.03 -8.94 -3.87
CA MET A 316 -7.43 -8.29 -2.71
C MET A 316 -8.51 -7.54 -1.96
N VAL A 317 -8.68 -7.83 -0.67
CA VAL A 317 -9.64 -7.13 0.19
C VAL A 317 -8.89 -6.35 1.25
N LEU A 318 -8.97 -5.03 1.18
CA LEU A 318 -8.45 -4.09 2.17
C LEU A 318 -9.59 -3.63 3.07
N CYS A 319 -9.49 -3.92 4.36
CA CYS A 319 -10.35 -3.35 5.40
C CYS A 319 -9.48 -2.39 6.24
N PRO A 320 -9.55 -1.06 6.01
CA PRO A 320 -8.68 -0.11 6.69
C PRO A 320 -8.75 -0.23 8.21
N PHE A 321 -7.59 -0.18 8.87
CA PHE A 321 -7.40 -0.38 10.31
C PHE A 321 -7.75 -1.78 10.84
N GLN A 322 -8.03 -2.76 9.97
CA GLN A 322 -8.30 -4.14 10.38
C GLN A 322 -7.25 -5.08 9.80
N ASN A 323 -7.45 -5.51 8.56
CA ASN A 323 -6.57 -6.46 7.89
C ASN A 323 -6.62 -6.31 6.37
N VAL A 324 -5.64 -6.94 5.75
CA VAL A 324 -5.56 -7.12 4.30
C VAL A 324 -5.57 -8.62 4.02
N SER A 325 -6.39 -9.04 3.05
CA SER A 325 -6.47 -10.44 2.66
C SER A 325 -6.46 -10.61 1.14
N GLN A 326 -5.95 -11.76 0.72
CA GLN A 326 -5.90 -12.20 -0.67
C GLN A 326 -6.74 -13.46 -0.84
N ALA A 327 -7.65 -13.45 -1.80
CA ALA A 327 -8.47 -14.61 -2.16
C ALA A 327 -8.34 -14.94 -3.66
N GLU A 328 -8.56 -16.20 -4.01
CA GLU A 328 -8.57 -16.69 -5.39
C GLU A 328 -9.93 -17.35 -5.70
N PRO A 329 -11.03 -16.59 -5.82
CA PRO A 329 -12.37 -17.17 -6.00
C PRO A 329 -12.51 -17.97 -7.29
N SER A 330 -11.76 -17.63 -8.34
CA SER A 330 -11.77 -18.32 -9.63
C SER A 330 -10.72 -19.43 -9.76
N TYR A 331 -10.09 -19.85 -8.67
CA TYR A 331 -9.03 -20.86 -8.68
C TYR A 331 -9.40 -22.15 -9.43
N PRO A 332 -10.57 -22.79 -9.19
CA PRO A 332 -10.88 -24.07 -9.83
C PRO A 332 -11.05 -23.94 -11.34
N GLN A 333 -11.62 -22.82 -11.79
CA GLN A 333 -11.80 -22.52 -13.21
C GLN A 333 -10.45 -22.25 -13.88
N TRP A 334 -9.57 -21.51 -13.21
CA TRP A 334 -8.22 -21.25 -13.67
C TRP A 334 -7.41 -22.55 -13.80
N THR A 335 -7.44 -23.44 -12.81
CA THR A 335 -6.69 -24.71 -12.86
C THR A 335 -7.10 -25.56 -14.06
N ARG A 336 -8.42 -25.66 -14.33
CA ARG A 336 -8.94 -26.38 -15.50
C ARG A 336 -8.44 -25.77 -16.81
N ALA A 337 -8.52 -24.45 -16.94
CA ALA A 337 -8.08 -23.74 -18.14
C ALA A 337 -6.57 -23.86 -18.39
N GLU A 338 -5.76 -23.76 -17.33
CA GLU A 338 -4.31 -23.88 -17.42
C GLU A 338 -3.89 -25.32 -17.81
N ARG A 339 -4.54 -26.34 -17.24
CA ARG A 339 -4.31 -27.76 -17.61
C ARG A 339 -4.65 -28.03 -19.08
N GLN A 340 -5.81 -27.57 -19.53
CA GLN A 340 -6.25 -27.70 -20.92
C GLN A 340 -5.27 -27.04 -21.90
N THR A 341 -4.70 -25.90 -21.50
CA THR A 341 -3.73 -25.17 -22.32
C THR A 341 -2.36 -25.85 -22.36
N LYS A 342 -1.93 -26.51 -21.27
CA LYS A 342 -0.63 -27.19 -21.17
C LYS A 342 -0.61 -28.60 -21.79
N VAL A 343 -1.66 -29.40 -21.58
CA VAL A 343 -1.68 -30.85 -21.92
C VAL A 343 -2.65 -31.15 -23.07
N GLY A 344 -3.48 -30.19 -23.47
CA GLY A 344 -4.53 -30.38 -24.48
C GLY A 344 -5.84 -30.90 -23.88
N VAL A 345 -6.94 -30.65 -24.58
CA VAL A 345 -8.32 -30.86 -24.10
C VAL A 345 -8.59 -32.33 -23.73
N THR A 346 -7.98 -33.29 -24.43
CA THR A 346 -8.30 -34.72 -24.31
C THR A 346 -7.75 -35.39 -23.05
N ALA A 347 -6.72 -34.83 -22.40
CA ALA A 347 -6.12 -35.38 -21.18
C ALA A 347 -6.56 -34.65 -19.90
N ALA A 348 -7.27 -33.53 -20.04
CA ALA A 348 -7.70 -32.68 -18.92
C ALA A 348 -9.01 -33.18 -18.26
N ASP A 349 -9.88 -33.86 -19.02
CA ASP A 349 -11.19 -34.32 -18.55
C ASP A 349 -11.12 -35.69 -17.81
N GLU A 350 -9.96 -36.36 -17.80
CA GLU A 350 -9.82 -37.69 -17.16
C GLU A 350 -9.65 -37.61 -15.63
N ASN A 351 -9.32 -36.43 -15.08
CA ASN A 351 -9.17 -36.18 -13.63
C ASN A 351 -9.97 -34.95 -13.20
N GLU A 352 -11.31 -35.06 -13.23
CA GLU A 352 -12.23 -34.07 -12.66
C GLU A 352 -12.32 -34.22 -11.13
N GLU A 353 -11.22 -33.96 -10.42
CA GLU A 353 -11.35 -33.62 -9.01
C GLU A 353 -11.88 -32.18 -8.93
N GLU A 354 -13.03 -31.98 -8.27
CA GLU A 354 -13.54 -30.65 -7.93
C GLU A 354 -12.56 -30.01 -6.94
N GLU A 355 -11.57 -29.27 -7.45
CA GLU A 355 -10.68 -28.49 -6.61
C GLU A 355 -11.50 -27.44 -5.85
N GLU A 356 -11.37 -27.47 -4.52
CA GLU A 356 -12.01 -26.49 -3.65
C GLU A 356 -11.35 -25.11 -3.80
N VAL A 357 -12.14 -24.06 -3.57
CA VAL A 357 -11.60 -22.69 -3.52
C VAL A 357 -10.67 -22.58 -2.31
N PRO A 358 -9.41 -22.16 -2.50
CA PRO A 358 -8.47 -22.01 -1.41
C PRO A 358 -8.96 -20.96 -0.42
N ARG A 359 -8.67 -21.17 0.87
CA ARG A 359 -9.01 -20.19 1.91
C ARG A 359 -8.29 -18.86 1.66
N PRO A 360 -8.89 -17.71 2.01
CA PRO A 360 -8.20 -16.43 1.96
C PRO A 360 -6.95 -16.43 2.84
N ILE A 361 -5.90 -15.78 2.35
CA ILE A 361 -4.61 -15.61 3.02
C ILE A 361 -4.56 -14.21 3.62
N GLY A 362 -4.26 -14.10 4.91
CA GLY A 362 -3.98 -12.80 5.54
C GLY A 362 -2.62 -12.25 5.13
N LEU A 363 -2.60 -11.07 4.50
CA LEU A 363 -1.37 -10.37 4.09
C LEU A 363 -0.82 -9.47 5.20
N GLY A 364 -1.65 -9.09 6.17
CA GLY A 364 -1.25 -8.28 7.31
C GLY A 364 -2.46 -7.79 8.12
N ILE A 365 -2.17 -7.34 9.33
CA ILE A 365 -3.09 -6.75 10.31
C ILE A 365 -2.58 -5.34 10.60
N TRP A 366 -3.50 -4.38 10.77
CA TRP A 366 -3.15 -3.00 11.10
C TRP A 366 -2.17 -2.93 12.27
N ASN A 367 -1.04 -2.24 12.08
CA ASN A 367 -0.01 -2.07 13.09
C ASN A 367 0.08 -0.62 13.55
N GLU A 368 0.65 0.24 12.70
CA GLU A 368 0.93 1.64 13.02
C GLU A 368 0.99 2.55 11.77
N TRP A 369 1.08 3.85 12.03
CA TRP A 369 1.32 4.86 11.00
C TRP A 369 2.82 5.00 10.75
N LEU A 370 3.23 4.96 9.48
CA LEU A 370 4.60 5.25 9.05
C LEU A 370 4.78 6.72 8.67
N ASP A 371 6.04 7.13 8.47
CA ASP A 371 6.39 8.46 7.97
C ASP A 371 5.72 8.75 6.62
N SER A 372 5.16 9.96 6.50
CA SER A 372 4.46 10.37 5.28
C SER A 372 5.41 10.58 4.12
N THR A 373 5.14 9.94 2.99
CA THR A 373 5.84 10.14 1.71
C THR A 373 5.20 11.29 0.94
N GLY A 374 5.77 12.49 1.08
CA GLY A 374 5.24 13.70 0.43
C GLY A 374 3.89 14.11 1.00
N LEU A 375 2.83 14.02 0.18
CA LEU A 375 1.44 14.31 0.57
C LEU A 375 0.66 13.05 0.98
N ALA A 376 1.20 11.86 0.70
CA ALA A 376 0.54 10.61 1.01
C ALA A 376 0.77 10.19 2.47
N ARG A 377 -0.25 9.55 3.06
CA ARG A 377 -0.16 8.97 4.42
C ARG A 377 0.05 7.47 4.30
N VAL A 378 0.92 6.92 5.14
CA VAL A 378 1.36 5.54 4.98
C VAL A 378 0.96 4.74 6.21
N GLN A 379 0.34 3.59 5.97
CA GLN A 379 -0.07 2.63 6.99
C GLN A 379 0.75 1.36 6.87
N ASP A 380 1.16 0.83 8.02
CA ASP A 380 1.82 -0.47 8.12
C ASP A 380 0.83 -1.56 8.55
N TYR A 381 0.87 -2.68 7.84
CA TYR A 381 0.13 -3.90 8.17
C TYR A 381 1.10 -5.08 8.23
N ASN A 382 1.31 -5.62 9.42
CA ASN A 382 2.23 -6.74 9.67
C ASN A 382 1.51 -7.93 10.32
N HIS A 383 2.25 -8.95 10.76
CA HIS A 383 1.66 -10.18 11.32
C HIS A 383 0.68 -10.88 10.36
N GLY A 384 1.00 -10.85 9.07
CA GLY A 384 0.34 -11.68 8.08
C GLY A 384 0.68 -13.17 8.24
N GLU A 385 0.07 -14.00 7.40
CA GLU A 385 0.36 -15.43 7.42
C GLU A 385 1.82 -15.71 7.01
N PRO A 386 2.45 -16.74 7.60
CA PRO A 386 3.85 -17.06 7.33
C PRO A 386 4.07 -17.39 5.85
N CYS A 387 5.12 -16.81 5.30
CA CYS A 387 5.56 -16.98 3.92
C CYS A 387 6.59 -18.12 3.80
N ALA A 388 6.86 -18.56 2.57
CA ALA A 388 7.78 -19.66 2.29
C ALA A 388 9.24 -19.34 2.68
N ASN A 389 9.61 -18.06 2.75
CA ASN A 389 10.92 -17.59 3.19
C ASN A 389 11.08 -17.56 4.73
N GLY A 390 10.06 -17.93 5.49
CA GLY A 390 10.07 -17.90 6.96
C GLY A 390 9.74 -16.54 7.58
N GLN A 391 9.48 -15.51 6.76
CA GLN A 391 9.01 -14.20 7.21
C GLN A 391 7.48 -14.16 7.25
N GLU A 392 6.92 -13.27 8.06
CA GLU A 392 5.48 -12.97 8.04
C GLU A 392 5.18 -12.06 6.84
N ARG A 393 4.05 -12.28 6.17
CA ARG A 393 3.61 -11.34 5.13
C ARG A 393 3.35 -9.95 5.73
N GLN A 394 3.74 -8.92 4.99
CA GLN A 394 3.53 -7.53 5.37
C GLN A 394 2.98 -6.71 4.19
N THR A 395 2.19 -5.69 4.49
CA THR A 395 1.55 -4.83 3.50
C THR A 395 1.68 -3.36 3.90
N ARG A 396 2.25 -2.56 3.01
CA ARG A 396 2.31 -1.11 3.11
C ARG A 396 1.14 -0.49 2.35
N VAL A 397 0.30 0.30 3.01
CA VAL A 397 -0.83 0.97 2.36
C VAL A 397 -0.58 2.47 2.27
N GLU A 398 -0.49 3.00 1.05
CA GLU A 398 -0.33 4.40 0.75
C GLU A 398 -1.69 5.05 0.49
N LEU A 399 -2.09 5.98 1.36
CA LEU A 399 -3.33 6.74 1.29
C LEU A 399 -3.08 8.06 0.58
N SER A 400 -3.73 8.25 -0.56
CA SER A 400 -3.69 9.47 -1.37
C SER A 400 -5.06 10.16 -1.38
N CYS A 401 -5.09 11.46 -1.66
CA CYS A 401 -6.34 12.18 -1.80
C CYS A 401 -7.14 11.68 -3.01
N GLY A 402 -8.42 11.41 -2.79
CA GLY A 402 -9.38 11.10 -3.84
C GLY A 402 -10.79 11.55 -3.48
N ALA A 403 -11.68 11.63 -4.47
CA ALA A 403 -13.09 12.00 -4.24
C ALA A 403 -13.91 10.84 -3.65
N THR A 404 -13.44 9.59 -3.80
CA THR A 404 -14.11 8.37 -3.36
C THR A 404 -13.12 7.41 -2.74
N ASN A 405 -13.58 6.57 -1.81
CA ASN A 405 -12.77 5.51 -1.21
C ASN A 405 -12.63 4.33 -2.18
N ARG A 406 -11.43 4.05 -2.68
CA ARG A 406 -11.14 2.89 -3.53
C ARG A 406 -9.66 2.54 -3.54
N VAL A 407 -9.36 1.27 -3.77
CA VAL A 407 -8.02 0.82 -4.11
C VAL A 407 -7.74 1.20 -5.58
N VAL A 408 -6.57 1.77 -5.84
CA VAL A 408 -6.12 2.20 -7.18
C VAL A 408 -5.20 1.16 -7.80
N ALA A 409 -4.25 0.66 -7.02
CA ALA A 409 -3.25 -0.30 -7.49
C ALA A 409 -2.77 -1.18 -6.32
N VAL A 410 -2.33 -2.38 -6.66
CA VAL A 410 -1.71 -3.33 -5.74
C VAL A 410 -0.50 -3.95 -6.43
N GLU A 411 0.66 -3.86 -5.81
CA GLU A 411 1.94 -4.31 -6.36
C GLU A 411 2.67 -5.16 -5.29
N GLU A 412 3.33 -6.25 -5.69
CA GLU A 412 4.23 -7.02 -4.82
C GLU A 412 5.67 -6.59 -5.15
N ARG A 413 6.27 -5.75 -4.28
CA ARG A 413 7.63 -5.21 -4.51
C ARG A 413 8.70 -6.27 -4.28
N GLU A 414 8.58 -6.96 -3.16
CA GLU A 414 9.43 -8.08 -2.78
C GLU A 414 8.56 -9.26 -2.37
N MET A 415 9.14 -10.46 -2.34
CA MET A 415 8.40 -11.66 -1.96
C MET A 415 7.76 -11.48 -0.58
N CYS A 416 6.43 -11.54 -0.53
CA CYS A 416 5.65 -11.35 0.69
C CYS A 416 5.63 -9.94 1.29
N GLU A 417 6.07 -8.93 0.52
CA GLU A 417 5.88 -7.51 0.79
C GLU A 417 5.02 -6.85 -0.28
N TYR A 418 3.84 -6.40 0.14
CA TYR A 418 2.83 -5.83 -0.75
C TYR A 418 2.74 -4.32 -0.55
N GLU A 419 2.53 -3.58 -1.62
CA GLU A 419 2.20 -2.16 -1.59
C GLU A 419 0.81 -1.92 -2.21
N ILE A 420 -0.06 -1.25 -1.47
CA ILE A 420 -1.41 -0.91 -1.92
C ILE A 420 -1.55 0.61 -1.98
N ARG A 421 -1.92 1.14 -3.15
CA ARG A 421 -2.30 2.55 -3.30
C ARG A 421 -3.80 2.69 -3.14
N PHE A 422 -4.24 3.48 -2.18
CA PHE A 422 -5.64 3.70 -1.85
C PHE A 422 -5.98 5.18 -1.91
N GLU A 423 -7.05 5.51 -2.63
CA GLU A 423 -7.60 6.86 -2.71
C GLU A 423 -8.68 7.04 -1.65
N THR A 424 -8.63 8.14 -0.91
CA THR A 424 -9.67 8.49 0.06
C THR A 424 -9.85 10.00 0.23
N PRO A 425 -11.10 10.48 0.41
CA PRO A 425 -11.35 11.87 0.80
C PRO A 425 -10.72 12.23 2.14
N ALA A 426 -10.51 11.26 3.03
CA ALA A 426 -9.93 11.47 4.34
C ALA A 426 -8.48 12.00 4.27
N ALA A 427 -7.76 11.73 3.18
CA ALA A 427 -6.38 12.15 2.97
C ALA A 427 -6.25 13.55 2.32
N CYS A 428 -7.33 14.13 1.79
CA CYS A 428 -7.28 15.42 1.10
C CYS A 428 -6.98 16.57 2.06
N GLU A 429 -5.91 17.32 1.81
CA GLU A 429 -5.49 18.47 2.62
C GLU A 429 -5.44 19.76 1.78
N THR A 430 -5.50 20.92 2.43
CA THR A 430 -5.42 22.22 1.73
C THR A 430 -4.08 22.44 1.05
N ARG A 431 -3.01 21.82 1.56
CA ARG A 431 -1.67 21.88 0.96
C ARG A 431 -1.62 21.32 -0.45
N GLU A 432 -2.37 20.25 -0.72
CA GLU A 432 -2.43 19.66 -2.07
C GLU A 432 -3.16 20.58 -3.05
N GLU A 433 -4.25 21.23 -2.61
CA GLU A 433 -4.97 22.22 -3.40
C GLU A 433 -4.08 23.44 -3.73
N GLU A 434 -3.37 23.97 -2.74
CA GLU A 434 -2.45 25.09 -2.93
C GLU A 434 -1.31 24.73 -3.90
N ALA A 435 -0.75 23.53 -3.79
CA ALA A 435 0.28 23.04 -4.72
C ALA A 435 -0.23 22.98 -6.17
N LEU A 436 -1.43 22.43 -6.38
CA LEU A 436 -2.06 22.37 -7.71
C LEU A 436 -2.38 23.75 -8.26
N LEU A 437 -2.90 24.66 -7.44
CA LEU A 437 -3.16 26.04 -7.85
C LEU A 437 -1.88 26.76 -8.27
N ASN A 438 -0.80 26.59 -7.51
CA ASN A 438 0.50 27.16 -7.85
C ASN A 438 1.00 26.63 -9.19
N GLU A 439 0.95 25.31 -9.42
CA GLU A 439 1.36 24.72 -10.70
C GLU A 439 0.50 25.22 -11.87
N ILE A 440 -0.83 25.31 -11.69
CA ILE A 440 -1.73 25.88 -12.70
C ILE A 440 -1.35 27.33 -13.03
N THR A 441 -1.04 28.14 -12.02
CA THR A 441 -0.64 29.54 -12.25
C THR A 441 0.70 29.67 -12.95
N GLN A 442 1.65 28.76 -12.68
CA GLN A 442 2.94 28.72 -13.38
C GLN A 442 2.74 28.38 -14.86
N ILE A 443 1.96 27.35 -15.17
CA ILE A 443 1.73 26.94 -16.56
C ILE A 443 1.00 28.03 -17.37
N GLN A 444 0.08 28.76 -16.73
CA GLN A 444 -0.59 29.89 -17.38
C GLN A 444 0.33 31.08 -17.69
N GLN A 445 1.51 31.15 -17.08
CA GLN A 445 2.49 32.23 -17.32
C GLN A 445 3.37 31.96 -18.55
N PHE A 446 3.67 30.70 -18.89
CA PHE A 446 4.55 30.37 -20.03
C PHE A 446 4.10 30.97 -21.37
N PRO A 447 2.82 30.88 -21.79
CA PRO A 447 2.38 31.50 -23.04
C PRO A 447 2.59 33.01 -23.08
N ARG A 448 2.48 33.70 -21.93
CA ARG A 448 2.64 35.16 -21.85
C ARG A 448 4.09 35.62 -21.92
N GLN A 449 5.02 34.79 -21.45
CA GLN A 449 6.45 35.08 -21.55
C GLN A 449 6.93 34.89 -22.99
N GLN A 450 6.35 33.94 -23.72
CA GLN A 450 6.71 33.70 -25.11
C GLN A 450 6.24 34.83 -26.05
N ASP A 451 5.02 35.34 -25.89
CA ASP A 451 4.52 36.51 -26.66
C ASP A 451 5.34 37.79 -26.42
N GLN A 452 6.00 37.92 -25.26
CA GLN A 452 6.89 39.06 -24.96
C GLN A 452 8.32 38.87 -25.50
N GLY A 453 8.74 37.64 -25.76
CA GLY A 453 10.01 37.31 -26.39
C GLY A 453 10.00 37.50 -27.91
N ASP A 454 8.84 37.35 -28.56
CA ASP A 454 8.70 37.46 -30.01
C ASP A 454 8.44 38.90 -30.51
N GLY A 455 8.22 39.85 -29.60
CA GLY A 455 8.02 41.27 -29.91
C GLY A 455 9.27 42.06 -30.32
N ARG A 456 10.42 41.41 -30.61
CA ARG A 456 11.68 42.12 -30.92
C ARG A 456 12.50 41.54 -32.08
N SER A 457 11.88 40.82 -33.02
CA SER A 457 12.57 40.39 -34.24
C SER A 457 11.81 40.70 -35.55
N GLU A 458 11.07 41.80 -35.62
CA GLU A 458 10.76 42.44 -36.91
C GLU A 458 11.73 43.61 -37.14
N GLY A 459 12.71 43.40 -38.03
CA GLY A 459 13.47 44.50 -38.65
C GLY A 459 14.99 44.41 -38.56
N HIS A 460 15.60 43.44 -39.23
CA HIS A 460 16.85 43.69 -39.97
C HIS A 460 16.69 43.08 -41.35
N GLU A 461 16.01 43.83 -42.24
CA GLU A 461 16.21 43.67 -43.67
C GLU A 461 17.65 44.06 -44.01
N GLU A 462 18.24 43.22 -44.84
CA GLU A 462 19.52 43.30 -45.52
C GLU A 462 19.93 44.73 -45.91
N LEU A 463 21.20 45.08 -45.64
CA LEU A 463 22.07 45.89 -46.52
C LEU A 463 23.55 45.63 -46.22
#